data_AF-C4FM09-F1
#
_entry.id   AF-C4FM09-F1
#
_cell.length_a   1.000
_cell.length_b   1.000
_cell.length_c   1.000
_cell.angle_alpha   90.00
_cell.angle_beta   90.00
_cell.angle_gamma   90.00
#
_symmetry.space_group_name_H-M   'P 1'
#
loop_
_entity.id
_entity.type
_entity.pdbx_description
1 polymer ?
#
loop_
_entity_poly.entity_id
_entity_poly.type
_entity_poly.pdbx_seq_one_letter_code
_entity_poly.pdbx_strand_id
1 'polypeptide(L)'
;MNLVELLQIASSEEKAEGFLRERGVLKTFDSCPFCHAKNIGKIRRNFYKCYKCKKEWSVRKDSILEDLKVPFSKFILAVKLFILEVPAHKSHKELDLAYNTTHKIYTKLRQCIYKFVSKDDQLLSGEVEIDESYFGGKRKGSRGRGAKNKIPVFGILEINGKVKVEIVKDVSAETLLRETIKKVKRGSLIYTDKSK
;
A
#
# COMPACT_ATOMS: atom_id res chain seq x y z
N MET A 1 -12.46 13.50 0.14
CA MET A 1 -11.80 14.66 0.75
C MET A 1 -11.01 15.41 -0.30
N ASN A 2 -11.39 16.66 -0.53
CA ASN A 2 -10.69 17.54 -1.46
C ASN A 2 -9.38 18.03 -0.82
N LEU A 3 -8.56 18.77 -1.58
CA LEU A 3 -7.25 19.23 -1.08
C LEU A 3 -7.39 20.30 0.02
N VAL A 4 -8.42 21.13 -0.03
CA VAL A 4 -8.65 22.24 0.91
C VAL A 4 -8.95 21.73 2.31
N GLU A 5 -9.86 20.77 2.44
CA GLU A 5 -10.17 20.07 3.71
C GLU A 5 -8.91 19.43 4.30
N LEU A 6 -8.10 18.82 3.44
CA LEU A 6 -6.89 18.10 3.84
C LEU A 6 -5.80 19.05 4.34
N LEU A 7 -5.69 20.26 3.77
CA LEU A 7 -4.79 21.31 4.24
C LEU A 7 -5.23 21.87 5.60
N GLN A 8 -6.53 22.00 5.86
CA GLN A 8 -7.03 22.38 7.19
C GLN A 8 -6.65 21.35 8.26
N ILE A 9 -6.72 20.05 7.94
CA ILE A 9 -6.27 18.98 8.83
C ILE A 9 -4.74 19.02 9.00
N ALA A 10 -4.01 19.22 7.92
CA ALA A 10 -2.54 19.27 7.92
C ALA A 10 -1.95 20.58 8.51
N SER A 11 -2.79 21.56 8.86
CA SER A 11 -2.37 22.84 9.46
C SER A 11 -1.73 22.73 10.85
N SER A 12 -2.03 21.66 11.59
CA SER A 12 -1.46 21.39 12.90
C SER A 12 -1.15 19.90 13.06
N GLU A 13 -0.03 19.60 13.72
CA GLU A 13 0.34 18.23 14.03
C GLU A 13 -0.65 17.54 14.97
N GLU A 14 -1.34 18.31 15.82
CA GLU A 14 -2.37 17.76 16.71
C GLU A 14 -3.63 17.35 15.94
N LYS A 15 -4.09 18.19 15.02
CA LYS A 15 -5.21 17.87 14.11
C LYS A 15 -4.86 16.68 13.22
N ALA A 16 -3.65 16.65 12.68
CA ALA A 16 -3.15 15.55 11.88
C ALA A 16 -3.05 14.24 12.68
N GLU A 17 -2.56 14.27 13.92
CA GLU A 17 -2.54 13.11 14.81
C GLU A 17 -3.97 12.61 15.08
N GLY A 18 -4.89 13.51 15.42
CA GLY A 18 -6.30 13.19 15.66
C GLY A 18 -6.96 12.52 14.47
N PHE A 19 -6.79 13.09 13.27
CA PHE A 19 -7.31 12.53 12.03
C PHE A 19 -6.75 11.13 11.74
N LEU A 20 -5.44 10.92 11.93
CA LEU A 20 -4.83 9.60 11.72
C LEU A 20 -5.32 8.56 12.73
N ARG A 21 -5.67 8.98 13.95
CA ARG A 21 -6.28 8.10 14.97
C ARG A 21 -7.72 7.73 14.60
N GLU A 22 -8.52 8.71 14.19
CA GLU A 22 -9.90 8.51 13.74
C GLU A 22 -9.96 7.52 12.57
N ARG A 23 -9.01 7.61 11.63
CA ARG A 23 -8.88 6.68 10.49
C ARG A 23 -8.25 5.33 10.85
N GLY A 24 -7.92 5.08 12.11
CA GLY A 24 -7.28 3.84 12.56
C GLY A 24 -5.85 3.63 12.04
N VAL A 25 -5.23 4.67 11.46
CA VAL A 25 -3.84 4.61 11.00
C VAL A 25 -2.89 4.63 12.19
N LEU A 26 -3.18 5.48 13.19
CA LEU A 26 -2.50 5.48 14.48
C LEU A 26 -3.37 4.78 15.53
N LYS A 27 -2.78 3.87 16.30
CA LYS A 27 -3.48 3.24 17.42
C LYS A 27 -3.67 4.22 18.57
N THR A 28 -4.88 4.27 19.12
CA THR A 28 -5.16 4.88 20.42
C THR A 28 -4.81 3.90 21.52
N PHE A 29 -4.09 4.38 22.53
CA PHE A 29 -3.67 3.56 23.67
C PHE A 29 -4.50 3.94 24.88
N ASP A 30 -5.26 2.99 25.40
CA ASP A 30 -6.00 3.07 26.68
C ASP A 30 -5.26 2.34 27.81
N SER A 31 -4.27 1.53 27.45
CA SER A 31 -3.51 0.64 28.32
C SER A 31 -2.08 0.49 27.83
N CYS A 32 -1.18 0.12 28.74
CA CYS A 32 0.22 -0.11 28.41
C CYS A 32 0.38 -1.36 27.53
N PRO A 33 1.02 -1.28 26.36
CA PRO A 33 1.21 -2.42 25.45
C PRO A 33 2.20 -3.47 25.97
N PHE A 34 2.76 -3.29 27.16
CA PHE A 34 3.74 -4.21 27.77
C PHE A 34 3.25 -4.86 29.07
N CYS A 35 2.34 -4.21 29.80
CA CYS A 35 1.88 -4.70 31.11
C CYS A 35 0.37 -4.49 31.35
N HIS A 36 -0.35 -3.99 30.34
CA HIS A 36 -1.81 -3.77 30.32
C HIS A 36 -2.37 -2.85 31.41
N ALA A 37 -1.51 -2.17 32.18
CA ALA A 37 -1.95 -1.16 33.14
C ALA A 37 -2.52 0.07 32.42
N LYS A 38 -3.62 0.62 32.96
CA LYS A 38 -4.26 1.85 32.45
C LYS A 38 -3.54 3.13 32.84
N ASN A 39 -2.59 3.06 33.78
CA ASN A 39 -1.82 4.22 34.23
C ASN A 39 -0.71 4.55 33.21
N ILE A 40 -1.10 5.30 32.17
CA ILE A 40 -0.24 5.76 31.08
C ILE A 40 -0.40 7.27 30.88
N GLY A 41 0.65 7.94 30.41
CA GLY A 41 0.60 9.38 30.12
C GLY A 41 1.52 9.78 28.97
N LYS A 42 1.20 10.88 28.27
CA LYS A 42 2.10 11.50 27.30
C LYS A 42 3.17 12.29 28.07
N ILE A 43 4.45 12.04 27.79
CA ILE A 43 5.58 12.68 28.52
C ILE A 43 6.38 13.66 27.66
N ARG A 44 6.58 13.35 26.38
CA ARG A 44 7.29 14.17 25.38
C ARG A 44 6.49 14.16 24.09
N ARG A 45 6.83 15.07 23.17
CA ARG A 45 6.21 15.11 21.83
C ARG A 45 6.30 13.71 21.21
N ASN A 46 5.15 13.11 20.94
CA ASN A 46 5.01 11.79 20.31
C ASN A 46 5.45 10.56 21.13
N PHE A 47 5.51 10.61 22.47
CA PHE A 47 5.70 9.39 23.29
C PHE A 47 4.78 9.28 24.50
N TYR A 48 4.41 8.04 24.79
CA TYR A 48 3.74 7.61 26.01
C TYR A 48 4.71 6.96 26.98
N LYS A 49 4.37 7.02 28.27
CA LYS A 49 5.03 6.31 29.37
C LYS A 49 3.98 5.58 30.19
N CYS A 50 4.29 4.36 30.61
CA CYS A 50 3.51 3.66 31.63
C CYS A 50 4.10 3.95 33.00
N TYR A 51 3.28 4.42 33.94
CA TYR A 51 3.73 4.71 35.30
C TYR A 51 3.88 3.45 36.17
N LYS A 52 3.32 2.30 35.76
CA LYS A 52 3.49 1.01 36.44
C LYS A 52 4.82 0.33 36.08
N CYS A 53 5.04 0.02 34.80
CA CYS A 53 6.25 -0.70 34.36
C CYS A 53 7.39 0.23 33.90
N LYS A 54 7.19 1.55 33.96
CA LYS A 54 8.15 2.60 33.56
C LYS A 54 8.61 2.58 32.09
N LYS A 55 8.10 1.66 31.26
CA LYS A 55 8.42 1.58 29.83
C LYS A 55 7.82 2.76 29.07
N GLU A 56 8.53 3.19 28.03
CA GLU A 56 8.11 4.24 27.10
C GLU A 56 7.91 3.67 25.70
N TRP A 57 7.00 4.26 24.93
CA TRP A 57 6.80 3.91 23.52
C TRP A 57 6.33 5.12 22.71
N SER A 58 6.60 5.08 21.40
CA SER A 58 6.14 6.12 20.50
C SER A 58 4.62 6.08 20.33
N VAL A 59 3.99 7.23 20.11
CA VAL A 59 2.59 7.33 19.62
C VAL A 59 2.38 6.58 18.30
N ARG A 60 3.46 6.28 17.58
CA ARG A 60 3.47 5.56 16.28
C ARG A 60 3.58 4.05 16.43
N LYS A 61 3.67 3.52 17.66
CA LYS A 61 3.85 2.08 17.89
C LYS A 61 2.76 1.26 17.20
N ASP A 62 3.16 0.15 16.58
CA ASP A 62 2.32 -0.78 15.82
C ASP A 62 1.49 -0.12 14.70
N SER A 63 2.01 0.94 14.09
CA SER A 63 1.36 1.62 12.96
C SER A 63 2.25 1.60 11.72
N ILE A 64 1.68 1.95 10.55
CA ILE A 64 2.49 2.18 9.33
C ILE A 64 3.59 3.22 9.54
N LEU A 65 3.41 4.13 10.50
CA LEU A 65 4.31 5.24 10.81
C LEU A 65 5.42 4.90 11.80
N GLU A 66 5.46 3.69 12.38
CA GLU A 66 6.38 3.32 13.47
C GLU A 66 7.85 3.64 13.14
N ASP A 67 8.31 3.26 11.94
CA ASP A 67 9.69 3.49 11.48
C ASP A 67 9.85 4.74 10.60
N LEU A 68 8.86 5.63 10.59
CA LEU A 68 8.85 6.85 9.80
C LEU A 68 9.04 8.04 10.73
N LYS A 69 10.14 8.78 10.55
CA LYS A 69 10.42 10.03 11.27
C LYS A 69 9.92 11.23 10.45
N VAL A 70 8.61 11.32 10.24
CA VAL A 70 7.96 12.35 9.41
C VAL A 70 6.83 13.04 10.16
N PRO A 71 6.65 14.37 10.03
CA PRO A 71 5.47 15.04 10.55
C PRO A 71 4.17 14.38 10.06
N PHE A 72 3.14 14.34 10.91
CA PHE A 72 1.86 13.72 10.57
C PHE A 72 1.16 14.46 9.43
N SER A 73 1.22 15.79 9.44
CA SER A 73 0.75 16.66 8.36
C SER A 73 1.35 16.27 7.01
N LYS A 74 2.69 16.19 6.94
CA LYS A 74 3.41 15.81 5.71
C LYS A 74 3.08 14.38 5.25
N PHE A 75 2.85 13.44 6.18
CA PHE A 75 2.42 12.09 5.80
C PHE A 75 1.02 12.08 5.17
N ILE A 76 0.06 12.80 5.74
CA ILE A 76 -1.30 12.92 5.19
C ILE A 76 -1.25 13.51 3.77
N LEU A 77 -0.45 14.56 3.56
CA LEU A 77 -0.23 15.15 2.24
C LEU A 77 0.46 14.17 1.28
N ALA A 78 1.45 13.40 1.76
CA ALA A 78 2.09 12.35 0.95
C ALA A 78 1.10 11.27 0.48
N VAL A 79 0.14 10.88 1.33
CA VAL A 79 -0.94 9.96 0.94
C VAL A 79 -1.81 10.59 -0.13
N LYS A 80 -2.16 11.89 -0.01
CA LYS A 80 -2.95 12.58 -1.04
C LYS A 80 -2.20 12.65 -2.38
N LEU A 81 -0.91 12.96 -2.36
CA LEU A 81 -0.07 12.98 -3.57
C LEU A 81 0.07 11.58 -4.20
N PHE A 82 0.12 10.53 -3.36
CA PHE A 82 0.10 9.14 -3.84
C PHE A 82 -1.22 8.81 -4.56
N ILE A 83 -2.36 9.24 -4.00
CA ILE A 83 -3.69 9.06 -4.62
C ILE A 83 -3.81 9.84 -5.94
N LEU A 84 -3.20 11.02 -6.02
CA LEU A 84 -3.14 11.83 -7.25
C LEU A 84 -2.06 11.34 -8.24
N GLU A 85 -1.50 10.16 -8.01
CA GLU A 85 -0.48 9.52 -8.85
C GLU A 85 0.79 10.36 -9.07
N VAL A 86 1.05 11.32 -8.18
CA VAL A 86 2.24 12.17 -8.25
C VAL A 86 3.46 11.31 -7.90
N PRO A 87 4.48 11.21 -8.79
CA PRO A 87 5.65 10.39 -8.53
C PRO A 87 6.44 10.87 -7.30
N ALA A 88 7.02 9.95 -6.54
CA ALA A 88 7.80 10.27 -5.33
C ALA A 88 8.92 11.30 -5.58
N HIS A 89 9.49 11.34 -6.80
CA HIS A 89 10.50 12.32 -7.22
C HIS A 89 9.94 13.76 -7.29
N LYS A 90 8.66 13.95 -7.61
CA LYS A 90 8.02 15.26 -7.51
C LYS A 90 7.54 15.51 -6.08
N SER A 91 6.87 14.53 -5.48
CA SER A 91 6.27 14.67 -4.14
C SER A 91 7.26 15.04 -3.05
N HIS A 92 8.51 14.58 -3.11
CA HIS A 92 9.49 14.95 -2.08
C HIS A 92 9.83 16.45 -2.09
N LYS A 93 9.75 17.10 -3.27
CA LYS A 93 9.98 18.54 -3.41
C LYS A 93 8.78 19.31 -2.86
N GLU A 94 7.57 18.91 -3.26
CA GLU A 94 6.31 19.51 -2.78
C GLU A 94 6.15 19.41 -1.26
N LEU A 95 6.61 18.31 -0.67
CA LEU A 95 6.52 18.07 0.77
C LEU A 95 7.70 18.62 1.57
N ASP A 96 8.74 19.13 0.90
CA ASP A 96 10.02 19.49 1.53
C ASP A 96 10.54 18.35 2.43
N LEU A 97 10.74 17.19 1.82
CA LEU A 97 11.25 15.98 2.47
C LEU A 97 12.44 15.43 1.69
N ALA A 98 13.33 14.73 2.39
CA ALA A 98 14.34 13.91 1.73
C ALA A 98 13.66 12.87 0.81
N TYR A 99 14.21 12.69 -0.40
CA TYR A 99 13.66 11.74 -1.39
C TYR A 99 13.48 10.34 -0.79
N ASN A 100 14.48 9.83 -0.08
CA ASN A 100 14.46 8.50 0.55
C ASN A 100 13.29 8.36 1.54
N THR A 101 12.93 9.42 2.24
CA THR A 101 11.79 9.44 3.17
C THR A 101 10.47 9.30 2.42
N THR A 102 10.26 10.11 1.37
CA THR A 102 9.06 10.04 0.53
C THR A 102 8.95 8.70 -0.19
N HIS A 103 10.07 8.18 -0.70
CA HIS A 103 10.15 6.85 -1.29
C HIS A 103 9.76 5.75 -0.28
N LYS A 104 10.23 5.84 0.97
CA LYS A 104 9.87 4.91 2.04
C LYS A 104 8.38 4.97 2.38
N ILE A 105 7.77 6.16 2.42
CA ILE A 105 6.31 6.33 2.60
C ILE A 105 5.57 5.59 1.49
N TYR A 106 5.89 5.91 0.23
CA TYR A 106 5.22 5.32 -0.94
C TYR A 106 5.39 3.79 -0.97
N THR A 107 6.57 3.30 -0.59
CA THR A 107 6.83 1.86 -0.49
C THR A 107 5.94 1.21 0.58
N LYS A 108 5.82 1.80 1.77
CA LYS A 108 4.92 1.29 2.81
C LYS A 108 3.46 1.32 2.37
N LEU A 109 3.00 2.37 1.66
CA LEU A 109 1.65 2.43 1.11
C LEU A 109 1.39 1.29 0.12
N ARG A 110 2.30 1.03 -0.82
CA ARG A 110 2.21 -0.10 -1.76
C ARG A 110 2.19 -1.44 -1.04
N GLN A 111 3.01 -1.61 0.00
CA GLN A 111 3.00 -2.84 0.81
C GLN A 111 1.69 -3.03 1.56
N CYS A 112 1.06 -1.96 2.07
CA CYS A 112 -0.25 -2.04 2.70
C CYS A 112 -1.33 -2.43 1.70
N ILE A 113 -1.34 -1.84 0.50
CA ILE A 113 -2.25 -2.22 -0.59
C ILE A 113 -2.06 -3.69 -0.95
N TYR A 114 -0.81 -4.11 -1.18
CA TYR A 114 -0.49 -5.51 -1.46
C TYR A 114 -1.00 -6.44 -0.36
N LYS A 115 -0.71 -6.17 0.91
CA LYS A 115 -1.19 -7.00 2.03
C LYS A 115 -2.70 -7.02 2.16
N PHE A 116 -3.39 -5.95 1.78
CA PHE A 116 -4.85 -5.88 1.79
C PHE A 116 -5.44 -6.74 0.67
N VAL A 117 -4.93 -6.57 -0.56
CA VAL A 117 -5.40 -7.32 -1.74
C VAL A 117 -5.04 -8.81 -1.65
N SER A 118 -3.85 -9.16 -1.13
CA SER A 118 -3.41 -10.56 -1.00
C SER A 118 -4.18 -11.36 0.05
N LYS A 119 -4.99 -10.73 0.89
CA LYS A 119 -5.91 -11.43 1.80
C LYS A 119 -7.26 -11.75 1.15
N ASP A 120 -7.50 -11.25 -0.07
CA ASP A 120 -8.75 -11.46 -0.78
C ASP A 120 -8.71 -12.79 -1.56
N ASP A 121 -9.19 -13.83 -0.90
CA ASP A 121 -9.31 -15.18 -1.47
C ASP A 121 -10.52 -15.34 -2.39
N GLN A 122 -11.33 -14.29 -2.61
CA GLN A 122 -12.52 -14.37 -3.45
C GLN A 122 -12.15 -14.70 -4.90
N LEU A 123 -12.75 -15.75 -5.47
CA LEU A 123 -12.60 -16.06 -6.90
C LEU A 123 -13.33 -15.02 -7.75
N LEU A 124 -12.72 -14.64 -8.88
CA LEU A 124 -13.37 -13.86 -9.93
C LEU A 124 -14.41 -14.73 -10.64
N SER A 125 -15.48 -14.12 -11.15
CA SER A 125 -16.61 -14.87 -11.72
C SER A 125 -17.25 -14.16 -12.92
N GLY A 126 -18.19 -14.83 -13.59
CA GLY A 126 -18.85 -14.27 -14.77
C GLY A 126 -17.89 -14.15 -15.95
N GLU A 127 -17.73 -12.93 -16.45
CA GLU A 127 -16.88 -12.60 -17.59
C GLU A 127 -15.54 -12.04 -17.12
N VAL A 128 -14.44 -12.63 -17.59
CA VAL A 128 -13.09 -12.24 -17.20
C VAL A 128 -12.17 -12.03 -18.42
N GLU A 129 -11.38 -10.98 -18.39
CA GLU A 129 -10.30 -10.70 -19.34
C GLU A 129 -8.96 -11.12 -18.73
N ILE A 130 -8.10 -11.78 -19.50
CA ILE A 130 -6.75 -12.15 -19.07
C ILE A 130 -5.70 -11.57 -20.02
N ASP A 131 -4.65 -10.97 -19.44
CA ASP A 131 -3.57 -10.33 -20.19
C ASP A 131 -2.21 -10.48 -19.48
N GLU A 132 -1.13 -10.34 -20.25
CA GLU A 132 0.25 -10.46 -19.80
C GLU A 132 1.01 -9.14 -20.01
N SER A 133 1.53 -8.60 -18.92
CA SER A 133 2.37 -7.41 -18.93
C SER A 133 3.81 -7.73 -18.52
N TYR A 134 4.77 -6.96 -19.01
CA TYR A 134 6.19 -7.18 -18.76
C TYR A 134 6.82 -5.95 -18.10
N PHE A 135 7.26 -6.10 -16.85
CA PHE A 135 7.80 -5.01 -16.05
C PHE A 135 9.31 -5.11 -15.85
N GLY A 136 9.97 -3.96 -15.72
CA GLY A 136 11.40 -3.87 -15.45
C GLY A 136 12.31 -4.10 -16.66
N GLY A 137 13.54 -4.53 -16.37
CA GLY A 137 14.65 -4.62 -17.32
C GLY A 137 15.60 -3.42 -17.22
N LYS A 138 16.90 -3.69 -17.04
CA LYS A 138 17.96 -2.64 -16.90
C LYS A 138 18.25 -1.91 -18.22
N ARG A 139 17.87 -2.47 -19.37
CA ARG A 139 18.08 -1.90 -20.71
C ARG A 139 16.77 -1.90 -21.49
N LYS A 140 16.60 -0.87 -22.33
CA LYS A 140 15.56 -0.88 -23.37
C LYS A 140 15.86 -2.05 -24.33
N GLY A 141 14.85 -2.83 -24.65
CA GLY A 141 14.94 -4.02 -25.49
C GLY A 141 13.56 -4.37 -26.05
N SER A 142 13.43 -5.56 -26.64
CA SER A 142 12.17 -6.06 -27.21
C SER A 142 10.97 -5.92 -26.24
N ARG A 143 9.80 -5.64 -26.82
CA ARG A 143 8.50 -5.62 -26.12
C ARG A 143 7.82 -6.98 -26.27
N GLY A 144 6.94 -7.33 -25.33
CA GLY A 144 6.16 -8.58 -25.36
C GLY A 144 6.96 -9.85 -25.03
N ARG A 145 6.42 -10.99 -25.47
CA ARG A 145 7.00 -12.34 -25.32
C ARG A 145 8.40 -12.36 -25.94
N GLY A 146 9.43 -12.62 -25.12
CA GLY A 146 10.85 -12.59 -25.56
C GLY A 146 11.64 -11.36 -25.10
N ALA A 147 11.05 -10.46 -24.31
CA ALA A 147 11.76 -9.39 -23.63
C ALA A 147 12.69 -9.94 -22.54
N LYS A 148 13.98 -10.13 -22.87
CA LYS A 148 14.99 -10.65 -21.93
C LYS A 148 15.08 -9.76 -20.69
N ASN A 149 15.17 -10.39 -19.51
CA ASN A 149 15.32 -9.75 -18.20
C ASN A 149 14.13 -8.86 -17.76
N LYS A 150 12.92 -9.10 -18.29
CA LYS A 150 11.69 -8.51 -17.73
C LYS A 150 10.96 -9.52 -16.85
N ILE A 151 10.21 -9.01 -15.89
CA ILE A 151 9.35 -9.80 -15.00
C ILE A 151 7.98 -9.89 -15.67
N PRO A 152 7.53 -11.09 -16.09
CA PRO A 152 6.19 -11.27 -16.61
C PRO A 152 5.18 -11.21 -15.45
N VAL A 153 4.09 -10.50 -15.70
CA VAL A 153 3.01 -10.27 -14.75
C VAL A 153 1.71 -10.60 -15.47
N PHE A 154 0.94 -11.50 -14.89
CA PHE A 154 -0.33 -11.97 -15.41
C PHE A 154 -1.47 -11.24 -14.70
N GLY A 155 -2.29 -10.52 -15.45
CA GLY A 155 -3.48 -9.83 -14.98
C GLY A 155 -4.74 -10.60 -15.35
N ILE A 156 -5.66 -10.72 -14.39
CA ILE A 156 -6.99 -11.30 -14.57
C ILE A 156 -7.99 -10.26 -14.09
N LEU A 157 -8.79 -9.72 -14.99
CA LEU A 157 -9.78 -8.68 -14.74
C LEU A 157 -11.18 -9.26 -14.86
N GLU A 158 -11.99 -9.14 -13.82
CA GLU A 158 -13.44 -9.35 -13.92
C GLU A 158 -14.09 -8.10 -14.51
N ILE A 159 -14.94 -8.26 -15.53
CA ILE A 159 -15.61 -7.12 -16.18
C ILE A 159 -16.43 -6.34 -15.14
N ASN A 160 -16.16 -5.04 -15.02
CA ASN A 160 -16.73 -4.17 -13.97
C ASN A 160 -16.51 -4.66 -12.54
N GLY A 161 -15.50 -5.50 -12.32
CA GLY A 161 -15.23 -6.17 -11.06
C GLY A 161 -13.80 -5.96 -10.58
N LYS A 162 -13.27 -6.98 -9.91
CA LYS A 162 -11.93 -6.94 -9.32
C LYS A 162 -10.86 -7.34 -10.33
N VAL A 163 -9.64 -6.86 -10.08
CA VAL A 163 -8.44 -7.33 -10.78
C VAL A 163 -7.58 -8.15 -9.84
N LYS A 164 -7.09 -9.29 -10.32
CA LYS A 164 -6.03 -10.08 -9.68
C LYS A 164 -4.78 -10.05 -10.54
N VAL A 165 -3.64 -9.83 -9.91
CA VAL A 165 -2.35 -9.68 -10.60
C VAL A 165 -1.32 -10.59 -9.96
N GLU A 166 -0.61 -11.37 -10.78
CA GLU A 166 0.40 -12.32 -10.34
C GLU A 166 1.72 -12.16 -11.06
N ILE A 167 2.81 -12.25 -10.31
CA ILE A 167 4.15 -12.39 -10.91
C ILE A 167 4.34 -13.86 -11.26
N VAL A 168 4.46 -14.16 -12.55
CA VAL A 168 4.65 -15.52 -13.06
C VAL A 168 6.12 -15.77 -13.42
N LYS A 169 6.53 -17.04 -13.46
CA LYS A 169 7.91 -17.41 -13.87
C LYS A 169 8.07 -17.34 -15.39
N ASP A 170 7.02 -17.73 -16.10
CA ASP A 170 6.91 -17.76 -17.56
C ASP A 170 5.45 -17.53 -17.95
N VAL A 171 5.21 -17.28 -19.23
CA VAL A 171 3.89 -17.11 -19.83
C VAL A 171 3.50 -18.31 -20.69
N SER A 172 3.92 -19.52 -20.29
CA SER A 172 3.46 -20.74 -20.95
C SER A 172 1.96 -20.93 -20.74
N ALA A 173 1.30 -21.54 -21.72
CA ALA A 173 -0.14 -21.83 -21.62
C ALA A 173 -0.48 -22.59 -20.33
N GLU A 174 0.38 -23.54 -19.92
CA GLU A 174 0.21 -24.30 -18.68
C GLU A 174 0.28 -23.41 -17.44
N THR A 175 1.28 -22.54 -17.33
CA THR A 175 1.43 -21.63 -16.19
C THR A 175 0.22 -20.70 -16.07
N LEU A 176 -0.20 -20.09 -17.19
CA LEU A 176 -1.32 -19.15 -17.21
C LEU A 176 -2.64 -19.86 -16.88
N LEU A 177 -2.91 -21.01 -17.51
CA LEU A 177 -4.13 -21.79 -17.26
C LEU A 177 -4.22 -22.25 -15.80
N ARG A 178 -3.10 -22.69 -15.21
CA ARG A 178 -3.04 -23.05 -13.80
C ARG A 178 -3.37 -21.88 -12.88
N GLU A 179 -2.84 -20.69 -13.16
CA GLU A 179 -3.14 -19.49 -12.36
C GLU A 179 -4.59 -19.03 -12.54
N THR A 180 -5.14 -19.12 -13.76
CA THR A 180 -6.55 -18.83 -14.03
C THR A 180 -7.48 -19.75 -13.24
N ILE A 181 -7.23 -21.07 -13.25
CA ILE A 181 -8.06 -22.05 -12.52
C ILE A 181 -8.08 -21.78 -11.01
N LYS A 182 -6.97 -21.31 -10.43
CA LYS A 182 -6.89 -20.97 -9.00
C LYS A 182 -7.68 -19.71 -8.62
N LYS A 183 -7.96 -18.84 -9.59
CA LYS A 183 -8.42 -17.46 -9.34
C LYS A 183 -9.79 -17.14 -9.93
N VAL A 184 -10.25 -17.96 -10.85
CA VAL A 184 -11.51 -17.79 -11.57
C VAL A 184 -12.45 -18.97 -11.28
N LYS A 185 -13.70 -18.67 -10.99
CA LYS A 185 -14.74 -19.67 -10.75
C LYS A 185 -14.99 -20.50 -12.02
N ARG A 186 -15.17 -21.81 -11.87
CA ARG A 186 -15.54 -22.69 -12.99
C ARG A 186 -16.88 -22.25 -13.59
N GLY A 187 -16.96 -22.31 -14.93
CA GLY A 187 -18.14 -21.86 -15.69
C GLY A 187 -18.10 -20.38 -16.10
N SER A 188 -17.06 -19.64 -15.72
CA SER A 188 -16.80 -18.29 -16.23
C SER A 188 -16.38 -18.28 -17.69
N LEU A 189 -16.70 -17.18 -18.38
CA LEU A 189 -16.27 -16.90 -19.75
C LEU A 189 -14.96 -16.12 -19.71
N ILE A 190 -13.93 -16.62 -20.40
CA ILE A 190 -12.59 -16.04 -20.41
C ILE A 190 -12.32 -15.43 -21.79
N TYR A 191 -11.97 -14.15 -21.81
CA TYR A 191 -11.48 -13.44 -22.98
C TYR A 191 -9.97 -13.26 -22.90
N THR A 192 -9.29 -13.60 -23.99
CA THR A 192 -7.84 -13.42 -24.11
C THR A 192 -7.50 -13.13 -25.56
N ASP A 193 -6.44 -12.34 -25.76
CA ASP A 193 -5.92 -12.10 -27.08
C ASP A 193 -5.36 -13.38 -27.70
N LYS A 194 -5.38 -13.44 -29.03
CA LYS A 194 -4.85 -14.58 -29.77
C LYS A 194 -3.34 -14.69 -29.54
N SER A 195 -2.93 -15.71 -28.78
CA SER A 195 -1.52 -16.06 -28.65
C SER A 195 -0.99 -16.54 -30.00
N LYS A 196 0.01 -15.84 -30.56
CA LYS A 196 0.81 -16.34 -31.68
C LYS A 196 1.81 -17.39 -31.21
#